data_AF-A0A0A2BF08-F1
#
_entry.id   AF-A0A0A2BF08-F1
#
_cell.length_a   1.000
_cell.length_b   1.000
_cell.length_c   1.000
_cell.angle_alpha   90.00
_cell.angle_beta   90.00
_cell.angle_gamma   90.00
#
_symmetry.space_group_name_H-M   'P 1'
#
loop_
_entity.id
_entity.type
_entity.pdbx_description
1 polymer ?
#
loop_
_entity_poly.entity_id
_entity_poly.type
_entity_poly.pdbx_seq_one_letter_code
_entity_poly.pdbx_strand_id
1 'polypeptide(L)' 'MDLGNILLWSAIPFVGITIYFGTKNGYYNTEKYGGDGCAHDVKR' A
#
# COMPACT_ATOMS: atom_id res chain seq x y z
N MET A 1 -1.00 29.66 -8.44
CA MET A 1 -1.01 28.37 -7.71
C MET A 1 0.00 28.48 -6.58
N ASP A 2 -0.40 28.15 -5.36
CA ASP A 2 0.48 28.03 -4.20
C ASP A 2 0.73 26.54 -3.87
N LEU A 3 1.55 26.29 -2.85
CA LEU A 3 1.85 24.93 -2.40
C LEU A 3 0.58 24.17 -1.95
N GLY A 4 -0.36 24.86 -1.30
CA GLY A 4 -1.61 24.25 -0.82
C GLY A 4 -2.46 23.70 -1.97
N ASN A 5 -2.60 24.47 -3.05
CA ASN A 5 -3.31 24.04 -4.24
C ASN A 5 -2.63 22.84 -4.93
N ILE A 6 -1.30 22.82 -5.00
CA ILE A 6 -0.55 21.70 -5.61
C ILE A 6 -0.75 20.41 -4.79
N LEU A 7 -0.68 20.52 -3.46
CA LEU A 7 -0.90 19.38 -2.56
C LEU A 7 -2.34 18.86 -2.65
N LEU A 8 -3.34 19.74 -2.68
CA LEU A 8 -4.74 19.34 -2.79
C LEU A 8 -5.01 18.56 -4.08
N TRP A 9 -4.54 19.07 -5.21
CA TRP A 9 -4.78 18.43 -6.51
C TRP A 9 -3.95 17.16 -6.72
N SER A 10 -2.74 17.07 -6.14
CA SER A 10 -1.91 15.85 -6.21
C SER A 10 -2.37 14.75 -5.25
N ALA A 11 -3.00 15.10 -4.13
CA ALA A 11 -3.54 14.13 -3.18
C ALA A 11 -4.66 13.27 -3.78
N ILE A 12 -5.48 13.82 -4.68
CA ILE A 12 -6.59 13.11 -5.32
C ILE A 12 -6.11 11.88 -6.12
N PRO A 13 -5.22 12.02 -7.14
CA PRO A 13 -4.70 10.86 -7.85
C PRO A 13 -3.82 9.99 -6.95
N PHE A 14 -3.08 10.57 -5.98
CA PHE A 14 -2.29 9.79 -5.04
C PHE A 14 -3.16 8.77 -4.27
N VAL A 15 -4.23 9.22 -3.61
CA VAL A 15 -5.14 8.33 -2.86
C VAL A 15 -5.79 7.31 -3.79
N GLY A 16 -6.26 7.72 -4.97
CA GLY A 16 -6.86 6.80 -5.94
C GLY A 16 -5.90 5.71 -6.40
N ILE A 17 -4.66 6.07 -6.69
CA ILE A 17 -3.60 5.14 -7.08
C ILE A 17 -3.22 4.23 -5.90
N THR A 18 -3.13 4.75 -4.68
CA THR A 18 -2.85 3.95 -3.47
C THR A 18 -3.91 2.87 -3.29
N ILE A 19 -5.20 3.20 -3.43
CA ILE A 19 -6.28 2.21 -3.35
C ILE A 19 -6.13 1.16 -4.46
N TYR A 20 -5.87 1.60 -5.70
CA TYR A 20 -5.67 0.69 -6.82
C TYR A 20 -4.52 -0.29 -6.57
N PHE A 21 -3.34 0.19 -6.17
CA PHE A 21 -2.21 -0.69 -5.88
C PHE A 21 -2.42 -1.55 -4.63
N GLY A 22 -3.23 -1.10 -3.66
CA GLY A 22 -3.65 -1.93 -2.53
C GLY A 22 -4.38 -3.21 -2.97
N THR A 23 -5.08 -3.19 -4.10
CA THR A 23 -5.71 -4.39 -4.68
C THR A 23 -4.74 -5.25 -5.50
N LYS A 24 -3.58 -4.71 -5.89
CA LYS A 24 -2.57 -5.40 -6.70
C LYS A 24 -1.52 -6.03 -5.80
N ASN A 25 -1.92 -7.07 -5.06
CA ASN A 25 -1.02 -7.89 -4.28
C ASN A 25 -0.81 -9.26 -4.94
N GLY A 26 0.33 -9.90 -4.68
CA GLY A 26 0.73 -11.16 -5.30
C GLY A 26 1.35 -12.09 -4.28
N TYR A 27 2.65 -11.94 -4.05
CA TYR A 27 3.45 -12.84 -3.21
C TYR A 27 2.81 -13.14 -1.85
N TYR A 28 2.37 -12.11 -1.12
CA TYR A 28 1.79 -12.25 0.21
C TYR A 28 0.43 -12.98 0.27
N ASN A 29 -0.23 -13.17 -0.87
CA ASN A 29 -1.50 -13.92 -0.98
C ASN A 29 -1.29 -15.35 -1.50
N THR A 30 -0.05 -15.81 -1.63
CA THR A 30 0.27 -17.14 -2.15
C THR A 30 0.71 -18.07 -1.02
N GLU A 31 0.60 -19.38 -1.26
CA GLU A 31 1.13 -20.43 -0.36
C GLU A 31 2.65 -20.35 -0.15
N LYS A 32 3.36 -19.56 -0.99
CA LYS A 32 4.80 -19.31 -0.86
C LYS A 32 5.12 -18.32 0.26
N TYR A 33 4.13 -17.58 0.75
CA TYR A 33 4.28 -16.68 1.88
C TYR A 33 3.81 -17.39 3.15
N GLY A 34 4.75 -17.85 3.96
CA GLY A 34 4.49 -18.54 5.23
C GLY A 34 4.54 -17.64 6.46
N GLY A 35 4.71 -16.33 6.28
CA GLY A 35 4.74 -15.35 7.37
C GLY A 35 3.37 -14.73 7.64
N ASP A 36 3.29 -13.85 8.64
CA ASP A 36 2.06 -13.14 9.03
C ASP A 36 2.13 -11.62 8.83
N GLY A 37 3.16 -11.15 8.14
CA GLY A 37 3.45 -9.73 7.92
C GLY A 37 4.55 -9.19 8.82
N CYS A 38 5.00 -9.94 9.84
CA CYS A 38 6.09 -9.52 10.72
C CYS A 38 7.48 -9.93 10.19
N ALA A 39 8.52 -9.20 10.60
CA ALA A 39 9.90 -9.47 10.17
C ALA A 39 10.52 -10.70 10.84
N HIS A 40 9.96 -11.11 11.99
CA HIS A 40 10.37 -12.29 12.74
C HIS A 40 9.32 -13.38 12.68
N ASP A 41 9.72 -14.60 12.99
CA ASP A 41 8.76 -15.68 13.17
C ASP A 41 7.98 -15.46 14.48
N VAL A 42 6.66 -15.32 14.33
CA VAL A 42 5.77 -15.11 15.47
C VAL A 42 5.51 -16.47 16.09
N LYS A 43 6.36 -16.84 17.06
CA LYS A 43 6.12 -18.00 17.94
C LYS A 43 4.81 -17.76 18.70
N ARG A 44 3.72 -18.42 18.29
CA ARG A 44 2.47 -18.47 19.03
C ARG A 44 2.46 -19.68 19.97
#